data_AF-A0AAU9SY46-F1
#
_entry.id   AF-A0AAU9SY46-F1
#
_cell.length_a   1.000
_cell.length_b   1.000
_cell.length_c   1.000
_cell.angle_alpha   90.00
_cell.angle_beta   90.00
_cell.angle_gamma   90.00
#
_symmetry.space_group_name_H-M   'P 1'
#
loop_
_entity.id
_entity.type
_entity.pdbx_description
1 polymer ?
#
loop_
_entity_poly.entity_id
_entity_poly.type
_entity_poly.pdbx_seq_one_letter_code
_entity_poly.pdbx_strand_id
1 'polypeptide(L)'
;MKPCAANSPPLTPLGFLERAATVYGDCTSIVYGSNTVYTWKETNLRCLRVASSLSSIGIGRFDVVSVLSPNTPAMYELQFAVPMSGAILNNINTRLDARTVSVLLRHCGSKLLFVDVFSCELAVEAISMLTDPPILVFIADKVEEGGVAEVADRTEKFSYSYDDLIERGDPTFKWIRPESEWDPIVLNYTSGTTSAPKGVVHCHRGIFVMSLDSLIDWTVPKNPVYLWTLPIFHANGWSYPWGIAAVGGTNVCLRKFDAPLIYRLIRDHGVTHIVEVEAVLYTNPAVSEVAVVARPDEFWGETPCAFVSLKPGLSRKPTEEEMIEYCRKKMPRYMVPKTVSFRDELPKTSTGKVMKFVLREVAKKMGSTRLSRIYVGDGEVIHFTCGGGREAGTGTFLDDIIVSSVPRHGGENPCPICGDQSKLEGVISSCLDCFLAGGNLYLFEYGVSKAVFMAIPRGGSCTTATSDPCDEAIFRARYLLSRKGFGDYNLLNNNCEDFAIYCKTGLIVLSKLGSSGQANSVKAARSVFSWSITGVVKSVSVGSAAKYVLSGFGGVGAMALVGYCDYCVGRLNFDIGVRSDATKIPVEELVAVLAIMEGSQDNKNNNKCS
;
A
#
# COMPACT_ATOMS: atom_id res chain seq x y z
N MET A 1 13.25 -46.96 -7.94
CA MET A 1 14.70 -46.97 -7.63
C MET A 1 14.86 -47.17 -6.12
N LYS A 2 15.82 -48.00 -5.67
CA LYS A 2 16.12 -48.09 -4.23
C LYS A 2 16.85 -46.80 -3.79
N PRO A 3 16.58 -46.26 -2.60
CA PRO A 3 17.34 -45.15 -2.05
C PRO A 3 18.82 -45.50 -1.91
N CYS A 4 19.70 -44.61 -2.33
CA CYS A 4 21.14 -44.64 -2.17
C CYS A 4 21.66 -43.20 -1.97
N ALA A 5 22.93 -43.05 -1.60
CA ALA A 5 23.52 -41.73 -1.34
C ALA A 5 23.37 -40.74 -2.52
N ALA A 6 23.33 -41.24 -3.77
CA ALA A 6 23.22 -40.41 -4.96
C ALA A 6 21.79 -39.90 -5.25
N ASN A 7 20.74 -40.65 -4.86
CA ASN A 7 19.34 -40.31 -5.18
C ASN A 7 18.46 -40.03 -3.94
N SER A 8 19.04 -40.10 -2.75
CA SER A 8 18.40 -39.77 -1.48
C SER A 8 19.33 -38.97 -0.55
N PRO A 9 20.00 -37.89 -1.02
CA PRO A 9 20.82 -37.05 -0.14
C PRO A 9 19.95 -36.31 0.90
N PRO A 10 20.47 -36.03 2.11
CA PRO A 10 19.77 -35.24 3.10
C PRO A 10 19.27 -33.90 2.57
N LEU A 11 18.01 -33.55 2.87
CA LEU A 11 17.45 -32.25 2.52
C LEU A 11 18.20 -31.14 3.26
N THR A 12 18.62 -30.11 2.51
CA THR A 12 19.31 -28.96 3.08
C THR A 12 19.08 -27.70 2.24
N PRO A 13 18.81 -26.54 2.87
CA PRO A 13 18.63 -25.28 2.14
C PRO A 13 19.92 -24.76 1.50
N LEU A 14 21.09 -25.31 1.88
CA LEU A 14 22.38 -24.88 1.34
C LEU A 14 22.53 -25.17 -0.16
N GLY A 15 21.82 -26.19 -0.67
CA GLY A 15 21.77 -26.47 -2.11
C GLY A 15 21.07 -25.38 -2.93
N PHE A 16 20.28 -24.50 -2.30
CA PHE A 16 19.68 -23.36 -2.98
C PHE A 16 20.75 -22.36 -3.46
N LEU A 17 21.82 -22.14 -2.69
CA LEU A 17 22.93 -21.27 -3.10
C LEU A 17 23.72 -21.88 -4.26
N GLU A 18 24.03 -23.19 -4.21
CA GLU A 18 24.69 -23.89 -5.33
C GLU A 18 23.86 -23.78 -6.61
N ARG A 19 22.55 -24.01 -6.50
CA ARG A 19 21.62 -23.88 -7.61
C ARG A 19 21.58 -22.44 -8.12
N ALA A 20 21.51 -21.45 -7.23
CA ALA A 20 21.46 -20.04 -7.63
C ALA A 20 22.73 -19.62 -8.36
N ALA A 21 23.91 -20.03 -7.89
CA ALA A 21 25.18 -19.78 -8.55
C ALA A 21 25.29 -20.45 -9.92
N THR A 22 24.60 -21.58 -10.12
CA THR A 22 24.61 -22.31 -11.40
C THR A 22 23.59 -21.76 -12.39
N VAL A 23 22.36 -21.49 -11.93
CA VAL A 23 21.22 -21.13 -12.79
C VAL A 23 21.12 -19.63 -13.00
N TYR A 24 21.44 -18.85 -11.96
CA TYR A 24 21.34 -17.38 -11.92
C TYR A 24 22.70 -16.74 -11.69
N GLY A 25 23.78 -17.40 -12.13
CA GLY A 25 25.15 -17.07 -11.74
C GLY A 25 25.52 -15.60 -11.93
N ASP A 26 25.11 -15.00 -13.07
CA ASP A 26 25.38 -13.61 -13.42
C ASP A 26 24.29 -12.63 -12.96
N CYS A 27 23.21 -13.13 -12.34
CA CYS A 27 22.15 -12.29 -11.78
C CYS A 27 22.59 -11.72 -10.43
N THR A 28 22.15 -10.49 -10.12
CA THR A 28 22.41 -9.83 -8.85
C THR A 28 21.80 -10.60 -7.68
N SER A 29 22.64 -10.97 -6.72
CA SER A 29 22.26 -11.65 -5.48
C SER A 29 22.12 -10.68 -4.31
N ILE A 30 23.00 -9.68 -4.19
CA ILE A 30 23.07 -8.75 -3.06
C ILE A 30 23.34 -7.33 -3.57
N VAL A 31 22.67 -6.36 -2.96
CA VAL A 31 22.89 -4.92 -3.14
C VAL A 31 23.01 -4.26 -1.77
N TYR A 32 24.04 -3.44 -1.57
CA TYR A 32 24.25 -2.70 -0.32
C TYR A 32 24.99 -1.37 -0.55
N GLY A 33 24.41 -0.27 -0.05
CA GLY A 33 24.95 1.07 -0.28
C GLY A 33 24.99 1.46 -1.75
N SER A 34 25.85 2.42 -2.11
CA SER A 34 26.00 2.87 -3.49
C SER A 34 26.87 1.96 -4.36
N ASN A 35 27.77 1.16 -3.75
CA ASN A 35 28.87 0.53 -4.48
C ASN A 35 28.98 -0.99 -4.30
N THR A 36 28.21 -1.61 -3.39
CA THR A 36 28.30 -3.07 -3.19
C THR A 36 27.21 -3.77 -3.97
N VAL A 37 27.60 -4.47 -5.02
CA VAL A 37 26.72 -5.33 -5.82
C VAL A 37 27.44 -6.66 -6.04
N TYR A 38 26.79 -7.75 -5.67
CA TYR A 38 27.30 -9.10 -5.94
C TYR A 38 26.33 -9.88 -6.82
N THR A 39 26.90 -10.77 -7.62
CA THR A 39 26.18 -11.80 -8.37
C THR A 39 26.07 -13.09 -7.55
N TRP A 40 25.15 -13.98 -7.91
CA TRP A 40 25.02 -15.28 -7.23
C TRP A 40 26.29 -16.13 -7.31
N LYS A 41 27.05 -16.05 -8.41
CA LYS A 41 28.35 -16.70 -8.54
C LYS A 41 29.36 -16.16 -7.52
N GLU A 42 29.44 -14.84 -7.38
CA GLU A 42 30.34 -14.19 -6.41
C GLU A 42 29.93 -14.51 -4.97
N THR A 43 28.65 -14.41 -4.63
CA THR A 43 28.14 -14.76 -3.29
C THR A 43 28.46 -16.21 -2.94
N ASN A 44 28.28 -17.15 -3.87
CA ASN A 44 28.64 -18.55 -3.62
C ASN A 44 30.15 -18.71 -3.37
N LEU A 45 31.01 -18.10 -4.19
CA LEU A 45 32.46 -18.17 -3.99
C LEU A 45 32.89 -17.56 -2.65
N ARG A 46 32.28 -16.44 -2.24
CA ARG A 46 32.53 -15.79 -0.95
C ARG A 46 32.11 -16.69 0.22
N CYS A 47 30.93 -17.32 0.14
CA CYS A 47 30.47 -18.27 1.15
C CYS A 47 31.38 -19.49 1.26
N LEU A 48 31.86 -20.06 0.14
CA LEU A 48 32.79 -21.19 0.15
C LEU A 48 34.13 -20.84 0.80
N ARG A 49 34.66 -19.65 0.49
CA ARG A 49 35.90 -19.15 1.08
C ARG A 49 35.78 -19.00 2.60
N VAL A 50 34.71 -18.35 3.07
CA VAL A 50 34.46 -18.20 4.52
C VAL A 50 34.28 -19.57 5.19
N ALA A 51 33.51 -20.48 4.60
CA ALA A 51 33.33 -21.84 5.12
C ALA A 51 34.66 -22.60 5.24
N SER A 52 35.50 -22.52 4.20
CA SER A 52 36.85 -23.10 4.19
C SER A 52 37.72 -22.54 5.30
N SER A 53 37.71 -21.22 5.48
CA SER A 53 38.50 -20.54 6.51
C SER A 53 38.04 -20.94 7.91
N LEU A 54 36.72 -21.01 8.15
CA LEU A 54 36.16 -21.51 9.42
C LEU A 54 36.66 -22.93 9.71
N SER A 55 36.59 -23.85 8.73
CA SER A 55 37.11 -25.21 8.88
C SER A 55 38.62 -25.25 9.17
N SER A 56 39.41 -24.37 8.54
CA SER A 56 40.86 -24.29 8.80
C SER A 56 41.22 -23.79 10.20
N ILE A 57 40.34 -23.01 10.82
CA ILE A 57 40.48 -22.49 12.20
C ILE A 57 39.94 -23.50 13.23
N GLY A 58 39.48 -24.67 12.78
CA GLY A 58 39.01 -25.75 13.64
C GLY A 58 37.52 -25.69 13.98
N ILE A 59 36.74 -24.82 13.32
CA ILE A 59 35.28 -24.83 13.42
C ILE A 59 34.72 -25.95 12.55
N GLY A 60 33.94 -26.83 13.15
CA GLY A 60 33.41 -28.00 12.46
C GLY A 60 31.97 -28.33 12.85
N ARG A 61 31.65 -29.61 12.68
CA ARG A 61 30.29 -30.11 12.88
C ARG A 61 29.82 -29.88 14.31
N PHE A 62 28.62 -29.31 14.45
CA PHE A 62 27.95 -28.98 15.71
C PHE A 62 28.57 -27.86 16.55
N ASP A 63 29.69 -27.27 16.12
CA ASP A 63 30.16 -26.04 16.75
C ASP A 63 29.17 -24.91 16.51
N VAL A 64 28.93 -24.08 17.54
CA VAL A 64 28.06 -22.91 17.41
C VAL A 64 28.89 -21.70 17.02
N VAL A 65 28.50 -21.06 15.93
CA VAL A 65 29.06 -19.78 15.47
C VAL A 65 28.01 -18.70 15.62
N SER A 66 28.30 -17.72 16.46
CA SER A 66 27.38 -16.62 16.73
C SER A 66 27.68 -15.41 15.84
N VAL A 67 26.65 -14.62 15.56
CA VAL A 67 26.75 -13.39 14.75
C VAL A 67 26.02 -12.25 15.44
N LEU A 68 26.72 -11.16 15.70
CA LEU A 68 26.17 -9.90 16.22
C LEU A 68 26.33 -8.83 15.13
N SER A 69 25.38 -8.81 14.19
CA SER A 69 25.42 -7.93 13.02
C SER A 69 24.00 -7.49 12.61
N PRO A 70 23.83 -6.26 12.08
CA PRO A 70 22.63 -5.87 11.37
C PRO A 70 22.56 -6.52 9.97
N ASN A 71 21.58 -6.12 9.15
CA ASN A 71 21.35 -6.65 7.81
C ASN A 71 22.40 -6.13 6.80
N THR A 72 23.62 -6.64 6.89
CA THR A 72 24.73 -6.38 5.97
C THR A 72 24.91 -7.56 4.99
N PRO A 73 25.68 -7.40 3.89
CA PRO A 73 26.04 -8.50 3.02
C PRO A 73 26.66 -9.68 3.77
N ALA A 74 27.59 -9.42 4.70
CA ALA A 74 28.23 -10.47 5.50
C ALA A 74 27.19 -11.25 6.33
N MET A 75 26.22 -10.58 6.95
CA MET A 75 25.13 -11.23 7.69
C MET A 75 24.31 -12.18 6.80
N TYR A 76 24.04 -11.77 5.55
CA TYR A 76 23.35 -12.62 4.58
C TYR A 76 24.20 -13.83 4.16
N GLU A 77 25.47 -13.60 3.81
CA GLU A 77 26.42 -14.64 3.40
C GLU A 77 26.63 -15.69 4.51
N LEU A 78 26.68 -15.27 5.77
CA LEU A 78 26.83 -16.16 6.93
C LEU A 78 25.65 -17.12 7.13
N GLN A 79 24.47 -16.84 6.57
CA GLN A 79 23.35 -17.80 6.55
C GLN A 79 23.68 -19.08 5.78
N PHE A 80 24.67 -19.01 4.88
CA PHE A 80 25.17 -20.15 4.11
C PHE A 80 26.57 -20.57 4.54
N ALA A 81 27.48 -19.62 4.69
CA ALA A 81 28.89 -19.91 4.95
C ALA A 81 29.12 -20.68 6.26
N VAL A 82 28.41 -20.31 7.34
CA VAL A 82 28.54 -21.01 8.63
C VAL A 82 28.07 -22.46 8.50
N PRO A 83 26.84 -22.77 8.04
CA PRO A 83 26.44 -24.16 7.88
C PRO A 83 27.20 -24.94 6.81
N MET A 84 27.77 -24.27 5.80
CA MET A 84 28.66 -24.89 4.82
C MET A 84 29.98 -25.42 5.45
N SER A 85 30.38 -24.91 6.61
CA SER A 85 31.47 -25.47 7.42
C SER A 85 31.02 -26.63 8.35
N GLY A 86 29.73 -26.99 8.32
CA GLY A 86 29.12 -27.96 9.23
C GLY A 86 28.69 -27.39 10.59
N ALA A 87 29.00 -26.13 10.87
CA ALA A 87 28.65 -25.45 12.10
C ALA A 87 27.18 -24.99 12.17
N ILE A 88 26.72 -24.68 13.38
CA ILE A 88 25.37 -24.20 13.67
C ILE A 88 25.41 -22.68 13.77
N LEU A 89 24.58 -22.00 12.98
CA LEU A 89 24.49 -20.54 13.02
C LEU A 89 23.59 -20.04 14.15
N ASN A 90 24.10 -19.08 14.93
CA ASN A 90 23.34 -18.39 15.98
C ASN A 90 23.37 -16.86 15.79
N ASN A 91 22.31 -16.30 15.22
CA ASN A 91 22.21 -14.84 15.09
C ASN A 91 21.71 -14.21 16.40
N ILE A 92 22.45 -13.22 16.90
CA ILE A 92 22.15 -12.53 18.15
C ILE A 92 21.49 -11.18 17.83
N ASN A 93 20.45 -10.85 18.59
CA ASN A 93 19.78 -9.57 18.51
C ASN A 93 20.73 -8.43 18.96
N THR A 94 21.00 -7.50 18.04
CA THR A 94 21.91 -6.36 18.25
C THR A 94 21.39 -5.32 19.26
N ARG A 95 20.14 -5.43 19.72
CA ARG A 95 19.53 -4.54 20.72
C ARG A 95 19.69 -5.01 22.17
N LEU A 96 20.30 -6.17 22.38
CA LEU A 96 20.51 -6.72 23.71
C LEU A 96 21.69 -6.05 24.42
N ASP A 97 21.65 -6.00 25.75
CA ASP A 97 22.77 -5.53 26.55
C ASP A 97 23.91 -6.57 26.65
N ALA A 98 25.11 -6.12 27.03
CA ALA A 98 26.31 -6.95 27.09
C ALA A 98 26.15 -8.17 27.99
N ARG A 99 25.47 -7.99 29.13
CA ARG A 99 25.19 -9.07 30.08
C ARG A 99 24.34 -10.16 29.44
N THR A 100 23.28 -9.80 28.74
CA THR A 100 22.39 -10.75 28.06
C THR A 100 23.14 -11.46 26.94
N VAL A 101 23.89 -10.72 26.11
CA VAL A 101 24.74 -11.32 25.06
C VAL A 101 25.71 -12.33 25.66
N SER A 102 26.38 -12.01 26.77
CA SER A 102 27.28 -12.93 27.48
C SER A 102 26.58 -14.21 27.94
N VAL A 103 25.39 -14.08 28.52
CA VAL A 103 24.56 -15.23 28.92
C VAL A 103 24.24 -16.12 27.72
N LEU A 104 23.87 -15.53 26.57
CA LEU A 104 23.56 -16.30 25.36
C LEU A 104 24.78 -17.04 24.82
N LEU A 105 25.93 -16.36 24.72
CA LEU A 105 27.18 -16.93 24.23
C LEU A 105 27.64 -18.10 25.11
N ARG A 106 27.53 -17.95 26.43
CA ARG A 106 27.84 -19.01 27.39
C ARG A 106 26.88 -20.18 27.24
N HIS A 107 25.58 -19.91 27.15
CA HIS A 107 24.56 -20.95 27.10
C HIS A 107 24.63 -21.77 25.81
N CYS A 108 24.94 -21.16 24.66
CA CYS A 108 25.11 -21.91 23.41
C CYS A 108 26.52 -22.49 23.21
N GLY A 109 27.48 -22.18 24.09
CA GLY A 109 28.86 -22.62 23.93
C GLY A 109 29.50 -22.11 22.63
N SER A 110 29.25 -20.85 22.26
CA SER A 110 29.73 -20.26 21.02
C SER A 110 31.26 -20.40 20.92
N LYS A 111 31.75 -20.94 19.80
CA LYS A 111 33.20 -21.10 19.51
C LYS A 111 33.80 -19.91 18.79
N LEU A 112 32.97 -19.25 17.98
CA LEU A 112 33.35 -18.07 17.21
C LEU A 112 32.20 -17.06 17.26
N LEU A 113 32.53 -15.77 17.28
CA LEU A 113 31.60 -14.66 17.25
C LEU A 113 32.01 -13.66 16.16
N PHE A 114 31.17 -13.54 15.13
CA PHE A 114 31.26 -12.45 14.17
C PHE A 114 30.62 -11.18 14.75
N VAL A 115 31.32 -10.05 14.67
CA VAL A 115 30.90 -8.79 15.28
C VAL A 115 30.95 -7.66 14.25
N ASP A 116 29.83 -7.01 14.03
CA ASP A 116 29.75 -5.78 13.27
C ASP A 116 30.53 -4.63 13.92
N VAL A 117 31.12 -3.77 13.10
CA VAL A 117 31.95 -2.64 13.54
C VAL A 117 31.32 -1.79 14.64
N PHE A 118 30.03 -1.49 14.52
CA PHE A 118 29.32 -0.65 15.50
C PHE A 118 28.85 -1.44 16.74
N SER A 119 29.06 -2.76 16.78
CA SER A 119 28.74 -3.63 17.91
C SER A 119 29.99 -4.11 18.67
N CYS A 120 31.17 -3.59 18.33
CA CYS A 120 32.44 -4.02 18.92
C CYS A 120 32.51 -3.76 20.44
N GLU A 121 32.10 -2.58 20.92
CA GLU A 121 32.10 -2.27 22.35
C GLU A 121 31.20 -3.22 23.14
N LEU A 122 29.97 -3.42 22.66
CA LEU A 122 29.00 -4.35 23.22
C LEU A 122 29.56 -5.78 23.28
N ALA A 123 30.20 -6.25 22.21
CA ALA A 123 30.78 -7.57 22.16
C ALA A 123 31.97 -7.72 23.12
N VAL A 124 32.88 -6.74 23.16
CA VAL A 124 34.06 -6.74 24.04
C VAL A 124 33.64 -6.75 25.51
N GLU A 125 32.63 -5.96 25.87
CA GLU A 125 32.06 -5.97 27.22
C GLU A 125 31.45 -7.34 27.53
N ALA A 126 30.65 -7.91 26.63
CA ALA A 126 30.00 -9.21 26.83
C ALA A 126 31.00 -10.36 27.04
N ILE A 127 32.08 -10.41 26.24
CA ILE A 127 33.08 -11.48 26.35
C ILE A 127 33.98 -11.34 27.58
N SER A 128 34.18 -10.13 28.11
CA SER A 128 34.93 -9.95 29.37
C SER A 128 34.27 -10.60 30.58
N MET A 129 32.98 -10.94 30.46
CA MET A 129 32.22 -11.68 31.47
C MET A 129 32.27 -13.22 31.25
N LEU A 130 32.99 -13.70 30.24
CA LEU A 130 33.17 -15.13 29.93
C LEU A 130 34.52 -15.63 30.44
N THR A 131 34.54 -16.86 30.95
CA THR A 131 35.77 -17.56 31.32
C THR A 131 36.52 -18.13 30.12
N ASP A 132 35.78 -18.53 29.08
CA ASP A 132 36.29 -19.07 27.82
C ASP A 132 35.62 -18.29 26.67
N PRO A 133 36.21 -17.17 26.22
CA PRO A 133 35.60 -16.32 25.19
C PRO A 133 35.74 -16.96 23.80
N PRO A 134 34.75 -16.77 22.90
CA PRO A 134 34.86 -17.24 21.51
C PRO A 134 35.96 -16.50 20.74
N ILE A 135 36.43 -17.11 19.66
CA ILE A 135 37.25 -16.42 18.66
C ILE A 135 36.43 -15.24 18.10
N LEU A 136 37.00 -14.04 18.10
CA LEU A 136 36.34 -12.86 17.55
C LEU A 136 36.73 -12.63 16.09
N VAL A 137 35.71 -12.41 15.26
CA VAL A 137 35.89 -12.01 13.86
C VAL A 137 35.17 -10.70 13.60
N PHE A 138 35.91 -9.72 13.10
CA PHE A 138 35.43 -8.37 12.86
C PHE A 138 34.74 -8.25 11.49
N ILE A 139 33.56 -7.62 11.42
CA ILE A 139 32.88 -7.28 10.17
C ILE A 139 32.95 -5.76 9.97
N ALA A 140 33.73 -5.34 8.97
CA ALA A 140 33.81 -3.94 8.54
C ALA A 140 32.55 -3.50 7.79
N ASP A 141 32.25 -2.20 7.83
CA ASP A 141 31.25 -1.58 6.96
C ASP A 141 31.94 -0.54 6.06
N LYS A 142 32.10 -0.87 4.77
CA LYS A 142 32.78 0.02 3.81
C LYS A 142 31.86 1.13 3.27
N VAL A 143 30.57 1.12 3.64
CA VAL A 143 29.56 2.05 3.15
C VAL A 143 29.28 3.16 4.17
N GLU A 144 29.15 2.82 5.46
CA GLU A 144 28.88 3.81 6.51
C GLU A 144 30.16 4.56 6.93
N GLU A 145 30.02 5.87 7.18
CA GLU A 145 31.09 6.71 7.70
C GLU A 145 31.56 6.18 9.08
N GLY A 146 32.88 6.08 9.28
CA GLY A 146 33.48 5.47 10.48
C GLY A 146 33.64 3.94 10.42
N GLY A 147 33.03 3.24 9.46
CA GLY A 147 33.01 1.77 9.40
C GLY A 147 34.34 1.06 9.02
N VAL A 148 35.39 1.83 8.72
CA VAL A 148 36.76 1.32 8.42
C VAL A 148 37.85 2.06 9.21
N ALA A 149 37.74 3.38 9.42
CA ALA A 149 38.82 4.21 9.96
C ALA A 149 38.91 4.25 11.50
N GLU A 150 37.81 4.04 12.23
CA GLU A 150 37.82 3.96 13.71
C GLU A 150 38.24 2.57 14.24
N VAL A 151 38.53 1.64 13.34
CA VAL A 151 38.68 0.20 13.61
C VAL A 151 40.11 -0.17 14.02
N ALA A 152 41.13 0.53 13.51
CA ALA A 152 42.52 0.12 13.70
C ALA A 152 42.91 -0.04 15.20
N ASP A 153 42.42 0.86 16.07
CA ASP A 153 42.66 0.79 17.52
C ASP A 153 41.84 -0.29 18.25
N ARG A 154 40.76 -0.80 17.65
CA ARG A 154 39.83 -1.77 18.27
C ARG A 154 40.12 -3.23 17.89
N THR A 155 41.10 -3.45 17.00
CA THR A 155 41.42 -4.78 16.43
C THR A 155 42.29 -5.66 17.31
N GLU A 156 42.91 -5.15 18.38
CA GLU A 156 43.83 -5.97 19.21
C GLU A 156 43.17 -7.22 19.83
N LYS A 157 41.84 -7.20 20.02
CA LYS A 157 41.07 -8.35 20.54
C LYS A 157 40.49 -9.26 19.45
N PHE A 158 40.57 -8.86 18.17
CA PHE A 158 40.00 -9.59 17.05
C PHE A 158 41.08 -10.43 16.37
N SER A 159 40.83 -11.73 16.23
CA SER A 159 41.80 -12.64 15.60
C SER A 159 41.79 -12.53 14.08
N TYR A 160 40.64 -12.17 13.49
CA TYR A 160 40.45 -12.09 12.04
C TYR A 160 39.46 -10.97 11.70
N SER A 161 39.53 -10.45 10.47
CA SER A 161 38.41 -9.76 9.83
C SER A 161 37.61 -10.71 8.92
N TYR A 162 36.35 -10.39 8.63
CA TYR A 162 35.51 -11.12 7.69
C TYR A 162 36.12 -11.14 6.29
N ASP A 163 36.69 -10.02 5.86
CA ASP A 163 37.41 -9.91 4.59
C ASP A 163 38.66 -10.81 4.58
N ASP A 164 39.40 -10.90 5.70
CA ASP A 164 40.56 -11.79 5.82
C ASP A 164 40.15 -13.26 5.63
N LEU A 165 38.99 -13.65 6.18
CA LEU A 165 38.47 -15.01 6.00
C LEU A 165 38.09 -15.30 4.54
N ILE A 166 37.64 -14.29 3.79
CA ILE A 166 37.36 -14.44 2.36
C ILE A 166 38.67 -14.59 1.58
N GLU A 167 39.65 -13.72 1.85
CA GLU A 167 40.92 -13.71 1.13
C GLU A 167 41.69 -15.03 1.30
N ARG A 168 41.73 -15.56 2.53
CA ARG A 168 42.43 -16.81 2.87
C ARG A 168 41.71 -18.09 2.43
N GLY A 169 40.39 -18.01 2.25
CA GLY A 169 39.56 -19.19 2.00
C GLY A 169 39.79 -19.81 0.63
N ASP A 170 39.55 -21.12 0.50
CA ASP A 170 39.59 -21.82 -0.77
C ASP A 170 38.25 -21.66 -1.54
N PRO A 171 38.22 -21.04 -2.73
CA PRO A 171 37.00 -20.93 -3.53
C PRO A 171 36.50 -22.27 -4.08
N THR A 172 37.32 -23.32 -4.06
CA THR A 172 36.99 -24.67 -4.54
C THR A 172 36.56 -25.62 -3.43
N PHE A 173 36.50 -25.13 -2.18
CA PHE A 173 36.14 -25.89 -1.01
C PHE A 173 34.86 -26.69 -1.21
N LYS A 174 34.96 -28.00 -0.93
CA LYS A 174 33.79 -28.89 -0.92
C LYS A 174 33.15 -28.76 0.45
N TRP A 175 32.15 -27.89 0.54
CA TRP A 175 31.42 -27.64 1.78
C TRP A 175 30.85 -28.93 2.38
N ILE A 176 30.75 -28.94 3.70
CA ILE A 176 30.42 -30.12 4.50
C ILE A 176 28.91 -30.36 4.44
N ARG A 177 28.51 -31.46 3.77
CA ARG A 177 27.13 -31.91 3.70
C ARG A 177 26.65 -32.39 5.08
N PRO A 178 25.40 -32.12 5.48
CA PRO A 178 24.85 -32.71 6.70
C PRO A 178 24.77 -34.23 6.54
N GLU A 179 25.04 -34.98 7.61
CA GLU A 179 24.92 -36.44 7.61
C GLU A 179 23.45 -36.86 7.64
N SER A 180 22.65 -36.08 8.36
CA SER A 180 21.21 -36.26 8.48
C SER A 180 20.49 -34.96 8.20
N GLU A 181 19.31 -35.04 7.59
CA GLU A 181 18.44 -33.88 7.41
C GLU A 181 17.90 -33.36 8.77
N TRP A 182 18.07 -34.14 9.84
CA TRP A 182 17.78 -33.75 11.22
C TRP A 182 18.93 -33.05 11.94
N ASP A 183 20.11 -32.96 11.32
CA ASP A 183 21.23 -32.22 11.89
C ASP A 183 20.82 -30.74 12.11
N PRO A 184 21.25 -30.12 13.23
CA PRO A 184 20.97 -28.72 13.49
C PRO A 184 21.70 -27.84 12.48
N ILE A 185 20.97 -26.88 11.91
CA ILE A 185 21.53 -25.87 10.99
C ILE A 185 21.62 -24.51 11.68
N VAL A 186 20.62 -24.20 12.52
CA VAL A 186 20.53 -22.91 13.20
C VAL A 186 20.00 -23.01 14.62
N LEU A 187 20.44 -22.06 15.44
CA LEU A 187 20.00 -21.80 16.80
C LEU A 187 19.47 -20.36 16.88
N ASN A 188 18.32 -20.16 17.50
CA ASN A 188 17.72 -18.84 17.69
C ASN A 188 17.29 -18.65 19.14
N TYR A 189 17.62 -17.52 19.75
CA TYR A 189 17.14 -17.22 21.10
C TYR A 189 15.80 -16.51 21.12
N THR A 190 14.93 -16.93 22.04
CA THR A 190 13.63 -16.30 22.29
C THR A 190 13.54 -15.81 23.73
N SER A 191 12.88 -14.67 23.92
CA SER A 191 12.52 -14.16 25.24
C SER A 191 11.38 -15.02 25.80
N GLY A 192 11.73 -16.17 26.38
CA GLY A 192 10.75 -17.05 27.03
C GLY A 192 10.01 -16.31 28.15
N THR A 193 8.78 -16.73 28.46
CA THR A 193 7.95 -16.18 29.55
C THR A 193 8.50 -16.48 30.96
N THR A 194 9.51 -17.33 31.06
CA THR A 194 10.09 -17.86 32.30
C THR A 194 11.57 -17.46 32.39
N SER A 195 11.83 -16.17 32.66
CA SER A 195 13.10 -15.48 33.05
C SER A 195 14.46 -15.79 32.36
N ALA A 196 14.72 -16.98 31.83
CA ALA A 196 15.95 -17.34 31.11
C ALA A 196 15.68 -17.46 29.59
N PRO A 197 16.53 -16.90 28.71
CA PRO A 197 16.41 -17.05 27.26
C PRO A 197 16.48 -18.52 26.83
N LYS A 198 15.61 -18.94 25.91
CA LYS A 198 15.56 -20.32 25.39
C LYS A 198 16.14 -20.37 23.98
N GLY A 199 17.08 -21.28 23.75
CA GLY A 199 17.65 -21.56 22.44
C GLY A 199 16.79 -22.53 21.64
N VAL A 200 16.13 -22.04 20.60
CA VAL A 200 15.33 -22.82 19.67
C VAL A 200 16.23 -23.35 18.56
N VAL A 201 16.39 -24.66 18.50
CA VAL A 201 17.22 -25.34 17.50
C VAL A 201 16.34 -25.79 16.33
N HIS A 202 16.76 -25.50 15.11
CA HIS A 202 16.13 -25.99 13.88
C HIS A 202 17.10 -26.86 13.08
N CYS A 203 16.54 -27.88 12.42
CA CYS A 203 17.28 -28.80 11.55
C CYS A 203 17.25 -28.39 10.07
N HIS A 204 18.16 -28.96 9.27
CA HIS A 204 18.24 -28.74 7.82
C HIS A 204 16.90 -29.00 7.10
N ARG A 205 16.23 -30.12 7.40
CA ARG A 205 14.90 -30.47 6.87
C ARG A 205 13.86 -29.39 7.19
N GLY A 206 13.81 -28.96 8.45
CA GLY A 206 12.83 -27.98 8.92
C GLY A 206 12.99 -26.65 8.19
N ILE A 207 14.23 -26.15 8.08
CA ILE A 207 14.51 -24.91 7.36
C ILE A 207 14.26 -25.06 5.85
N PHE A 208 14.62 -26.19 5.25
CA PHE A 208 14.36 -26.46 3.83
C PHE A 208 12.86 -26.39 3.52
N VAL A 209 12.03 -27.11 4.29
CA VAL A 209 10.57 -27.12 4.12
C VAL A 209 9.98 -25.74 4.38
N MET A 210 10.39 -25.06 5.45
CA MET A 210 9.91 -23.72 5.79
C MET A 210 10.25 -22.68 4.71
N SER A 211 11.44 -22.78 4.10
CA SER A 211 11.86 -21.90 3.00
C SER A 211 10.92 -22.04 1.80
N LEU A 212 10.59 -23.27 1.41
CA LEU A 212 9.69 -23.53 0.29
C LEU A 212 8.24 -23.15 0.61
N ASP A 213 7.76 -23.50 1.80
CA ASP A 213 6.41 -23.17 2.27
C ASP A 213 6.17 -21.66 2.26
N SER A 214 7.13 -20.88 2.75
CA SER A 214 7.05 -19.40 2.78
C SER A 214 6.99 -18.79 1.39
N LEU A 215 7.76 -19.33 0.43
CA LEU A 215 7.71 -18.89 -0.97
C LEU A 215 6.36 -19.20 -1.64
N ILE A 216 5.78 -20.37 -1.34
CA ILE A 216 4.50 -20.80 -1.89
C ILE A 216 3.36 -19.95 -1.31
N ASP A 217 3.30 -19.79 0.02
CA ASP A 217 2.23 -19.03 0.70
C ASP A 217 2.23 -17.55 0.27
N TRP A 218 3.42 -16.97 0.09
CA TRP A 218 3.56 -15.62 -0.40
C TRP A 218 3.53 -15.53 -1.95
N THR A 219 3.50 -16.66 -2.66
CA THR A 219 3.46 -16.70 -4.13
C THR A 219 4.62 -15.89 -4.75
N VAL A 220 5.81 -16.05 -4.18
CA VAL A 220 6.99 -15.28 -4.59
C VAL A 220 7.38 -15.68 -6.03
N PRO A 221 7.51 -14.72 -6.97
CA PRO A 221 7.90 -15.01 -8.34
C PRO A 221 9.38 -15.41 -8.43
N LYS A 222 9.83 -15.78 -9.63
CA LYS A 222 11.27 -15.92 -9.90
C LYS A 222 11.95 -14.55 -9.89
N ASN A 223 13.21 -14.52 -9.47
CA ASN A 223 14.05 -13.33 -9.43
C ASN A 223 13.38 -12.10 -8.76
N PRO A 224 12.76 -12.24 -7.58
CA PRO A 224 12.20 -11.09 -6.87
C PRO A 224 13.32 -10.17 -6.39
N VAL A 225 13.05 -8.87 -6.28
CA VAL A 225 13.91 -7.93 -5.54
C VAL A 225 13.34 -7.75 -4.13
N TYR A 226 14.03 -8.26 -3.12
CA TYR A 226 13.63 -8.28 -1.72
C TYR A 226 14.42 -7.26 -0.90
N LEU A 227 13.73 -6.33 -0.23
CA LEU A 227 14.36 -5.34 0.65
C LEU A 227 14.31 -5.78 2.12
N TRP A 228 15.50 -5.88 2.74
CA TRP A 228 15.67 -6.33 4.11
C TRP A 228 15.37 -5.25 5.15
N THR A 229 14.08 -4.95 5.39
CA THR A 229 13.65 -4.06 6.49
C THR A 229 13.44 -4.76 7.82
N LEU A 230 13.17 -6.07 7.83
CA LEU A 230 13.17 -6.88 9.05
C LEU A 230 14.58 -7.36 9.39
N PRO A 231 14.97 -7.39 10.67
CA PRO A 231 16.27 -7.92 11.05
C PRO A 231 16.41 -9.42 10.75
N ILE A 232 17.49 -9.79 10.04
CA ILE A 232 17.81 -11.19 9.71
C ILE A 232 18.03 -12.01 10.98
N PHE A 233 18.46 -11.43 12.09
CA PHE A 233 18.63 -12.18 13.33
C PHE A 233 17.31 -12.69 13.95
N HIS A 234 16.14 -12.15 13.57
CA HIS A 234 14.86 -12.61 14.11
C HIS A 234 14.38 -13.87 13.38
N ALA A 235 14.37 -15.02 14.09
CA ALA A 235 14.02 -16.32 13.50
C ALA A 235 14.83 -16.60 12.20
N ASN A 236 16.09 -16.15 12.17
CA ASN A 236 16.96 -16.13 10.99
C ASN A 236 16.27 -15.63 9.71
N GLY A 237 15.52 -14.54 9.85
CA GLY A 237 14.80 -13.88 8.76
C GLY A 237 13.69 -14.74 8.17
N TRP A 238 13.03 -15.56 8.99
CA TRP A 238 11.90 -16.43 8.61
C TRP A 238 12.22 -17.36 7.44
N SER A 239 13.48 -17.79 7.34
CA SER A 239 14.04 -18.54 6.21
C SER A 239 14.07 -17.87 4.84
N TYR A 240 13.68 -16.59 4.74
CA TYR A 240 13.80 -15.85 3.50
C TYR A 240 15.23 -15.74 2.96
N PRO A 241 16.33 -15.75 3.75
CA PRO A 241 17.66 -15.76 3.15
C PRO A 241 17.87 -16.96 2.22
N TRP A 242 17.46 -18.15 2.67
CA TRP A 242 17.51 -19.38 1.89
C TRP A 242 16.43 -19.43 0.80
N GLY A 243 15.21 -18.97 1.08
CA GLY A 243 14.11 -18.94 0.13
C GLY A 243 14.38 -18.04 -1.08
N ILE A 244 14.88 -16.82 -0.86
CA ILE A 244 15.22 -15.89 -1.95
C ILE A 244 16.33 -16.46 -2.84
N ALA A 245 17.28 -17.21 -2.28
CA ALA A 245 18.25 -17.98 -3.08
C ALA A 245 17.60 -19.06 -3.95
N ALA A 246 16.61 -19.78 -3.42
CA ALA A 246 15.90 -20.83 -4.17
C ALA A 246 15.25 -20.28 -5.45
N VAL A 247 14.74 -19.05 -5.42
CA VAL A 247 14.12 -18.36 -6.57
C VAL A 247 15.03 -17.42 -7.33
N GLY A 248 16.30 -17.27 -6.91
CA GLY A 248 17.30 -16.43 -7.58
C GLY A 248 17.07 -14.92 -7.41
N GLY A 249 16.45 -14.50 -6.31
CA GLY A 249 16.13 -13.09 -6.09
C GLY A 249 17.33 -12.23 -5.69
N THR A 250 17.14 -10.92 -5.76
CA THR A 250 18.12 -9.93 -5.31
C THR A 250 17.80 -9.50 -3.88
N ASN A 251 18.80 -9.52 -3.00
CA ASN A 251 18.72 -9.11 -1.61
C ASN A 251 19.25 -7.68 -1.47
N VAL A 252 18.36 -6.71 -1.27
CA VAL A 252 18.74 -5.34 -0.97
C VAL A 252 18.91 -5.23 0.55
N CYS A 253 20.16 -5.17 1.00
CA CYS A 253 20.51 -5.07 2.42
C CYS A 253 20.28 -3.64 2.93
N LEU A 254 19.72 -3.53 4.13
CA LEU A 254 19.50 -2.26 4.80
C LEU A 254 19.85 -2.38 6.27
N ARG A 255 20.96 -1.75 6.66
CA ARG A 255 21.55 -1.84 8.00
C ARG A 255 20.58 -1.42 9.12
N LYS A 256 19.96 -0.26 8.94
CA LYS A 256 19.06 0.38 9.91
C LYS A 256 17.83 0.88 9.18
N PHE A 257 16.72 0.93 9.90
CA PHE A 257 15.51 1.52 9.35
C PHE A 257 15.73 3.02 9.08
N ASP A 258 15.62 3.40 7.81
CA ASP A 258 15.75 4.78 7.34
C ASP A 258 14.73 4.97 6.21
N ALA A 259 13.65 5.71 6.50
CA ALA A 259 12.54 5.85 5.57
C ALA A 259 12.94 6.51 4.23
N PRO A 260 13.62 7.68 4.20
CA PRO A 260 14.14 8.25 2.95
C PRO A 260 15.04 7.30 2.15
N LEU A 261 15.90 6.53 2.80
CA LEU A 261 16.73 5.55 2.12
C LEU A 261 15.89 4.38 1.56
N ILE A 262 14.93 3.86 2.32
CA ILE A 262 13.99 2.82 1.86
C ILE A 262 13.29 3.26 0.57
N TYR A 263 12.81 4.51 0.51
CA TYR A 263 12.21 5.07 -0.72
C TYR A 263 13.12 5.00 -1.92
N ARG A 264 14.34 5.48 -1.72
CA ARG A 264 15.35 5.51 -2.77
C ARG A 264 15.65 4.09 -3.22
N LEU A 265 15.87 3.16 -2.30
CA LEU A 265 16.12 1.75 -2.63
C LEU A 265 14.95 1.08 -3.36
N ILE A 266 13.70 1.36 -2.97
CA ILE A 266 12.50 0.85 -3.66
C ILE A 266 12.49 1.30 -5.12
N ARG A 267 12.72 2.60 -5.35
CA ARG A 267 12.73 3.20 -6.68
C ARG A 267 13.94 2.75 -7.50
N ASP A 268 15.14 2.87 -6.93
CA ASP A 268 16.42 2.72 -7.64
C ASP A 268 16.72 1.25 -7.96
N HIS A 269 16.20 0.31 -7.18
CA HIS A 269 16.38 -1.14 -7.41
C HIS A 269 15.11 -1.89 -7.82
N GLY A 270 13.97 -1.19 -7.96
CA GLY A 270 12.70 -1.83 -8.34
C GLY A 270 12.27 -2.90 -7.34
N VAL A 271 12.30 -2.58 -6.03
CA VAL A 271 11.94 -3.53 -4.96
C VAL A 271 10.53 -4.05 -5.16
N THR A 272 10.38 -5.38 -5.06
CA THR A 272 9.12 -6.10 -5.27
C THR A 272 8.54 -6.67 -3.98
N HIS A 273 9.37 -6.94 -2.96
CA HIS A 273 8.97 -7.62 -1.72
C HIS A 273 9.60 -6.95 -0.48
N ILE A 274 8.80 -6.72 0.57
CA ILE A 274 9.15 -6.11 1.86
C ILE A 274 8.17 -6.58 2.94
N VAL A 275 8.58 -6.60 4.23
CA VAL A 275 7.70 -6.94 5.36
C VAL A 275 7.80 -5.85 6.45
N GLU A 276 6.85 -4.90 6.51
CA GLU A 276 7.01 -3.68 7.34
C GLU A 276 5.89 -3.38 8.34
N VAL A 277 4.62 -3.66 8.01
CA VAL A 277 3.47 -3.09 8.74
C VAL A 277 3.19 -3.78 10.09
N GLU A 278 3.26 -5.11 10.15
CA GLU A 278 3.00 -5.89 11.37
C GLU A 278 4.02 -5.57 12.46
N ALA A 279 5.29 -5.41 12.08
CA ALA A 279 6.38 -5.14 13.02
C ALA A 279 6.17 -3.83 13.79
N VAL A 280 5.70 -2.78 13.11
CA VAL A 280 5.38 -1.50 13.75
C VAL A 280 4.15 -1.61 14.65
N LEU A 281 3.12 -2.36 14.24
CA LEU A 281 1.94 -2.56 15.09
C LEU A 281 2.27 -3.34 16.36
N TYR A 282 3.18 -4.31 16.29
CA TYR A 282 3.66 -5.04 17.47
C TYR A 282 4.41 -4.17 18.49
N THR A 283 4.94 -3.00 18.11
CA THR A 283 5.57 -2.09 19.09
C THR A 283 4.54 -1.32 19.92
N ASN A 284 3.25 -1.37 19.58
CA ASN A 284 2.20 -0.72 20.35
C ASN A 284 1.88 -1.55 21.62
N PRO A 285 1.95 -0.97 22.84
CA PRO A 285 1.80 -1.71 24.08
C PRO A 285 0.44 -2.39 24.23
N ALA A 286 -0.61 -1.89 23.56
CA ALA A 286 -1.96 -2.45 23.60
C ALA A 286 -2.16 -3.70 22.73
N VAL A 287 -1.27 -3.94 21.76
CA VAL A 287 -1.41 -5.04 20.79
C VAL A 287 -0.94 -6.36 21.40
N SER A 288 -1.78 -7.39 21.30
CA SER A 288 -1.44 -8.78 21.64
C SER A 288 -0.99 -9.53 20.39
N GLU A 289 -1.82 -9.50 19.35
CA GLU A 289 -1.54 -10.14 18.06
C GLU A 289 -1.93 -9.20 16.92
N VAL A 290 -1.22 -9.28 15.79
CA VAL A 290 -1.58 -8.55 14.59
C VAL A 290 -1.33 -9.39 13.35
N ALA A 291 -2.21 -9.24 12.37
CA ALA A 291 -2.01 -9.75 11.02
C ALA A 291 -2.43 -8.70 9.99
N VAL A 292 -1.57 -8.40 9.03
CA VAL A 292 -1.81 -7.48 7.93
C VAL A 292 -1.99 -8.27 6.65
N VAL A 293 -3.06 -7.94 5.93
CA VAL A 293 -3.40 -8.53 4.63
C VAL A 293 -3.73 -7.43 3.63
N ALA A 294 -3.64 -7.75 2.35
CA ALA A 294 -4.12 -6.87 1.29
C ALA A 294 -5.65 -6.83 1.27
N ARG A 295 -6.21 -5.63 1.21
CA ARG A 295 -7.63 -5.34 0.99
C ARG A 295 -7.78 -4.74 -0.41
N PRO A 296 -8.65 -5.28 -1.29
CA PRO A 296 -8.86 -4.70 -2.62
C PRO A 296 -9.25 -3.22 -2.54
N ASP A 297 -8.74 -2.41 -3.45
CA ASP A 297 -9.02 -0.97 -3.52
C ASP A 297 -9.12 -0.51 -4.99
N GLU A 298 -10.12 0.29 -5.31
CA GLU A 298 -10.41 0.71 -6.69
C GLU A 298 -9.33 1.62 -7.28
N PHE A 299 -8.60 2.37 -6.45
CA PHE A 299 -7.58 3.32 -6.92
C PHE A 299 -6.18 2.78 -6.71
N TRP A 300 -5.90 2.21 -5.54
CA TRP A 300 -4.58 1.69 -5.21
C TRP A 300 -4.37 0.24 -5.67
N GLY A 301 -5.40 -0.41 -6.22
CA GLY A 301 -5.43 -1.85 -6.49
C GLY A 301 -5.62 -2.65 -5.20
N GLU A 302 -4.73 -2.43 -4.24
CA GLU A 302 -4.78 -3.00 -2.90
C GLU A 302 -4.31 -1.99 -1.84
N THR A 303 -4.85 -2.09 -0.62
CA THR A 303 -4.42 -1.32 0.54
C THR A 303 -4.10 -2.23 1.73
N PRO A 304 -3.14 -1.88 2.60
CA PRO A 304 -2.87 -2.69 3.79
C PRO A 304 -4.02 -2.59 4.78
N CYS A 305 -4.55 -3.75 5.21
CA CYS A 305 -5.58 -3.90 6.22
C CYS A 305 -5.03 -4.70 7.39
N ALA A 306 -4.96 -4.08 8.56
CA ALA A 306 -4.49 -4.71 9.79
C ALA A 306 -5.66 -5.28 10.59
N PHE A 307 -5.53 -6.53 11.03
CA PHE A 307 -6.39 -7.16 12.02
C PHE A 307 -5.62 -7.24 13.33
N VAL A 308 -6.18 -6.69 14.41
CA VAL A 308 -5.50 -6.52 15.69
C VAL A 308 -6.31 -7.17 16.81
N SER A 309 -5.68 -8.05 17.58
CA SER A 309 -6.18 -8.48 18.89
C SER A 309 -5.44 -7.73 19.98
N LEU A 310 -6.18 -7.25 20.98
CA LEU A 310 -5.67 -6.42 22.07
C LEU A 310 -5.37 -7.26 23.31
N LYS A 311 -4.42 -6.82 24.12
CA LYS A 311 -4.11 -7.46 25.39
C LYS A 311 -5.32 -7.37 26.35
N PRO A 312 -5.56 -8.40 27.19
CA PRO A 312 -6.57 -8.32 28.23
C PRO A 312 -6.21 -7.28 29.30
N GLY A 313 -7.22 -6.71 29.96
CA GLY A 313 -7.02 -5.81 31.12
C GLY A 313 -6.57 -4.38 30.78
N LEU A 314 -6.65 -3.96 29.52
CA LEU A 314 -6.39 -2.56 29.15
C LEU A 314 -7.44 -1.63 29.77
N SER A 315 -6.99 -0.58 30.46
CA SER A 315 -7.85 0.48 31.00
C SER A 315 -8.60 1.24 29.91
N ARG A 316 -8.00 1.35 28.71
CA ARG A 316 -8.59 1.96 27.53
C ARG A 316 -8.16 1.20 26.27
N LYS A 317 -9.13 0.87 25.41
CA LYS A 317 -8.86 0.29 24.08
C LYS A 317 -8.51 1.41 23.09
N PRO A 318 -7.45 1.26 22.28
CA PRO A 318 -7.13 2.23 21.23
C PRO A 318 -8.18 2.17 20.10
N THR A 319 -8.46 3.30 19.45
CA THR A 319 -9.32 3.34 18.25
C THR A 319 -8.55 2.97 16.99
N GLU A 320 -9.28 2.71 15.90
CA GLU A 320 -8.68 2.47 14.58
C GLU A 320 -7.80 3.66 14.17
N GLU A 321 -8.29 4.89 14.32
CA GLU A 321 -7.52 6.09 13.98
C GLU A 321 -6.28 6.26 14.84
N GLU A 322 -6.35 5.94 16.14
CA GLU A 322 -5.17 6.00 17.02
C GLU A 322 -4.11 4.97 16.60
N MET A 323 -4.51 3.79 16.13
CA MET A 323 -3.59 2.76 15.61
C MET A 323 -3.00 3.16 14.26
N ILE A 324 -3.81 3.71 13.36
CA ILE A 324 -3.38 4.25 12.07
C ILE A 324 -2.41 5.41 12.29
N GLU A 325 -2.70 6.33 13.22
CA GLU A 325 -1.85 7.45 13.58
C GLU A 325 -0.56 6.98 14.28
N TYR A 326 -0.64 5.96 15.14
CA TYR A 326 0.52 5.33 15.73
C TYR A 326 1.47 4.78 14.67
N CYS A 327 0.92 4.14 13.62
CA CYS A 327 1.68 3.71 12.46
C CYS A 327 2.22 4.92 11.69
N ARG A 328 1.40 5.93 11.39
CA ARG A 328 1.80 7.13 10.64
C ARG A 328 2.99 7.87 11.25
N LYS A 329 3.11 7.86 12.58
CA LYS A 329 4.27 8.43 13.30
C LYS A 329 5.56 7.62 13.16
N LYS A 330 5.48 6.37 12.69
CA LYS A 330 6.59 5.39 12.66
C LYS A 330 6.84 4.79 11.29
N MET A 331 5.91 4.96 10.35
CA MET A 331 6.02 4.53 8.97
C MET A 331 5.37 5.57 8.04
N PRO A 332 5.88 5.67 6.81
CA PRO A 332 5.33 6.52 5.77
C PRO A 332 3.88 6.24 5.35
N ARG A 333 3.19 7.30 4.90
CA ARG A 333 1.73 7.39 4.73
C ARG A 333 1.07 6.33 3.84
N TYR A 334 1.75 5.76 2.85
CA TYR A 334 1.15 4.72 1.99
C TYR A 334 1.31 3.29 2.54
N MET A 335 2.25 3.06 3.47
CA MET A 335 2.43 1.77 4.16
C MET A 335 1.55 1.68 5.39
N VAL A 336 1.18 2.84 5.95
CA VAL A 336 0.19 2.94 7.01
C VAL A 336 -1.06 2.18 6.59
N PRO A 337 -1.51 1.20 7.40
CA PRO A 337 -2.72 0.47 7.08
C PRO A 337 -3.87 1.47 6.93
N LYS A 338 -4.60 1.34 5.83
CA LYS A 338 -5.78 2.18 5.58
C LYS A 338 -6.96 1.74 6.43
N THR A 339 -6.86 0.56 7.03
CA THR A 339 -7.88 -0.02 7.90
C THR A 339 -7.23 -0.79 9.03
N VAL A 340 -7.71 -0.57 10.26
CA VAL A 340 -7.35 -1.37 11.44
C VAL A 340 -8.63 -1.93 12.04
N SER A 341 -8.84 -3.25 11.89
CA SER A 341 -10.00 -3.97 12.41
C SER A 341 -9.64 -4.73 13.68
N PHE A 342 -10.32 -4.42 14.79
CA PHE A 342 -10.12 -5.16 16.04
C PHE A 342 -10.89 -6.48 16.04
N ARG A 343 -10.27 -7.51 16.61
CA ARG A 343 -10.87 -8.83 16.84
C ARG A 343 -10.55 -9.27 18.26
N ASP A 344 -11.48 -9.97 18.89
CA ASP A 344 -11.20 -10.58 20.20
C ASP A 344 -10.05 -11.60 20.06
N GLU A 345 -10.12 -12.44 19.03
CA GLU A 345 -9.04 -13.35 18.63
C GLU A 345 -8.88 -13.42 17.11
N LEU A 346 -7.64 -13.62 16.63
CA LEU A 346 -7.37 -13.88 15.23
C LEU A 346 -7.62 -15.36 14.90
N PRO A 347 -8.13 -15.70 13.70
CA PRO A 347 -8.38 -17.09 13.31
C PRO A 347 -7.07 -17.86 13.29
N LYS A 348 -7.01 -19.02 13.96
CA LYS A 348 -5.78 -19.82 14.11
C LYS A 348 -5.99 -21.27 13.70
N THR A 349 -4.93 -21.91 13.20
CA THR A 349 -4.86 -23.37 13.07
C THR A 349 -4.94 -24.06 14.42
N SER A 350 -5.15 -25.38 14.44
CA SER A 350 -5.02 -26.21 15.64
C SER A 350 -3.65 -26.12 16.32
N THR A 351 -2.64 -25.56 15.62
CA THR A 351 -1.29 -25.31 16.13
C THR A 351 -1.05 -23.84 16.51
N GLY A 352 -2.08 -22.99 16.56
CA GLY A 352 -1.98 -21.59 16.99
C GLY A 352 -1.44 -20.61 15.94
N LYS A 353 -1.25 -21.01 14.68
CA LYS A 353 -0.79 -20.11 13.61
C LYS A 353 -1.96 -19.31 13.03
N VAL A 354 -1.81 -17.98 12.90
CA VAL A 354 -2.85 -17.12 12.32
C VAL A 354 -3.11 -17.48 10.85
N MET A 355 -4.38 -17.73 10.51
CA MET A 355 -4.85 -18.07 9.17
C MET A 355 -5.08 -16.81 8.32
N LYS A 356 -4.03 -16.26 7.71
CA LYS A 356 -4.12 -15.03 6.89
C LYS A 356 -5.08 -15.17 5.69
N PHE A 357 -5.28 -16.37 5.14
CA PHE A 357 -6.24 -16.57 4.04
C PHE A 357 -7.69 -16.25 4.46
N VAL A 358 -8.10 -16.61 5.69
CA VAL A 358 -9.42 -16.26 6.24
C VAL A 358 -9.55 -14.74 6.35
N LEU A 359 -8.49 -14.09 6.84
CA LEU A 359 -8.45 -12.63 6.97
C LEU A 359 -8.46 -11.92 5.61
N ARG A 360 -7.83 -12.48 4.57
CA ARG A 360 -7.93 -11.98 3.18
C ARG A 360 -9.36 -12.05 2.65
N GLU A 361 -10.08 -13.14 2.91
CA GLU A 361 -11.50 -13.25 2.52
C GLU A 361 -12.39 -12.26 3.28
N VAL A 362 -12.11 -12.03 4.56
CA VAL A 362 -12.77 -10.95 5.33
C VAL A 362 -12.44 -9.59 4.71
N ALA A 363 -11.18 -9.30 4.41
CA ALA A 363 -10.75 -8.04 3.81
C ALA A 363 -11.36 -7.80 2.42
N LYS A 364 -11.47 -8.83 1.58
CA LYS A 364 -12.18 -8.76 0.29
C LYS A 364 -13.65 -8.36 0.47
N LYS A 365 -14.34 -8.94 1.46
CA LYS A 365 -15.73 -8.60 1.79
C LYS A 365 -15.90 -7.18 2.33
N MET A 366 -14.83 -6.56 2.82
CA MET A 366 -14.85 -5.15 3.25
C MET A 366 -14.87 -4.18 2.06
N GLY A 367 -14.57 -4.61 0.82
CA GLY A 367 -14.57 -3.76 -0.38
C GLY A 367 -13.49 -2.67 -0.38
N SER A 368 -13.49 -1.74 -1.34
CA SER A 368 -12.49 -0.64 -1.43
C SER A 368 -12.53 0.30 -0.24
N THR A 369 -11.38 0.88 0.15
CA THR A 369 -11.37 1.99 1.10
C THR A 369 -11.95 3.24 0.43
N ARG A 370 -12.86 3.95 1.10
CA ARG A 370 -13.61 5.05 0.47
C ARG A 370 -12.68 6.23 0.16
N LEU A 371 -12.59 6.62 -1.11
CA LEU A 371 -11.97 7.85 -1.55
C LEU A 371 -12.80 9.06 -1.10
N SER A 372 -12.27 9.90 -0.21
CA SER A 372 -12.67 11.31 -0.18
C SER A 372 -11.93 12.04 -1.31
N ARG A 373 -12.62 12.36 -2.41
CA ARG A 373 -12.06 13.05 -3.59
C ARG A 373 -11.85 14.57 -3.40
N ILE A 374 -11.89 15.05 -2.16
CA ILE A 374 -11.69 16.45 -1.78
C ILE A 374 -10.71 16.46 -0.60
N TYR A 375 -9.59 17.18 -0.76
CA TYR A 375 -8.62 17.41 0.32
C TYR A 375 -8.69 18.88 0.74
N VAL A 376 -8.77 19.13 2.06
CA VAL A 376 -8.72 20.48 2.63
C VAL A 376 -7.67 20.51 3.74
N GLY A 377 -6.73 21.44 3.63
CA GLY A 377 -5.69 21.76 4.61
C GLY A 377 -5.14 23.16 4.33
N ASP A 378 -4.78 23.90 5.37
CA ASP A 378 -4.13 25.23 5.28
C ASP A 378 -4.84 26.30 4.43
N GLY A 379 -6.18 26.25 4.34
CA GLY A 379 -6.98 27.21 3.58
C GLY A 379 -7.17 26.90 2.10
N GLU A 380 -6.66 25.75 1.63
CA GLU A 380 -6.78 25.29 0.23
C GLU A 380 -7.75 24.11 0.08
N VAL A 381 -8.36 24.02 -1.10
CA VAL A 381 -9.20 22.91 -1.56
C VAL A 381 -8.56 22.32 -2.83
N ILE A 382 -8.14 21.06 -2.76
CA ILE A 382 -7.64 20.32 -3.93
C ILE A 382 -8.80 19.55 -4.55
N HIS A 383 -9.09 19.80 -5.83
CA HIS A 383 -10.07 19.03 -6.59
C HIS A 383 -9.47 18.42 -7.86
N PHE A 384 -10.02 17.28 -8.27
CA PHE A 384 -9.68 16.60 -9.51
C PHE A 384 -10.72 16.95 -10.58
N THR A 385 -10.31 17.58 -11.68
CA THR A 385 -11.16 17.75 -12.88
C THR A 385 -10.87 16.63 -13.87
N CYS A 386 -11.85 16.21 -14.66
CA CYS A 386 -11.54 15.40 -15.83
C CYS A 386 -10.92 16.32 -16.88
N GLY A 387 -9.69 16.02 -17.34
CA GLY A 387 -9.03 16.77 -18.41
C GLY A 387 -9.89 16.84 -19.68
N GLY A 388 -9.71 17.91 -20.46
CA GLY A 388 -10.47 18.14 -21.69
C GLY A 388 -10.44 16.92 -22.62
N GLY A 389 -11.60 16.53 -23.13
CA GLY A 389 -11.74 15.43 -24.10
C GLY A 389 -11.91 14.03 -23.51
N ARG A 390 -12.12 13.88 -22.19
CA ARG A 390 -12.45 12.58 -21.55
C ARG A 390 -13.77 12.58 -20.77
N GLU A 391 -14.66 13.52 -21.05
CA GLU A 391 -16.01 13.55 -20.48
C GLU A 391 -16.93 12.56 -21.22
N ALA A 392 -17.76 11.81 -20.49
CA ALA A 392 -18.77 10.95 -21.11
C ALA A 392 -19.77 11.79 -21.92
N GLY A 393 -19.72 11.68 -23.25
CA GLY A 393 -20.49 12.51 -24.19
C GLY A 393 -19.63 13.25 -25.21
N THR A 394 -18.31 13.31 -25.01
CA THR A 394 -17.39 13.79 -26.04
C THR A 394 -17.21 12.76 -27.15
N GLY A 395 -17.45 13.17 -28.40
CA GLY A 395 -17.32 12.33 -29.60
C GLY A 395 -18.62 12.07 -30.36
N THR A 396 -19.68 12.85 -30.12
CA THR A 396 -20.87 12.81 -30.98
C THR A 396 -20.81 13.93 -32.02
N PHE A 397 -21.35 13.69 -33.22
CA PHE A 397 -21.43 14.67 -34.33
C PHE A 397 -22.01 16.05 -33.94
N LEU A 398 -22.72 16.15 -32.81
CA LEU A 398 -23.24 17.42 -32.26
C LEU A 398 -22.13 18.33 -31.71
N ASP A 399 -20.96 17.79 -31.34
CA ASP A 399 -19.82 18.56 -30.83
C ASP A 399 -19.23 19.49 -31.91
N ASP A 400 -19.36 19.14 -33.21
CA ASP A 400 -18.84 19.93 -34.34
C ASP A 400 -19.74 21.11 -34.74
N ILE A 401 -21.02 21.10 -34.33
CA ILE A 401 -22.01 22.13 -34.71
C ILE A 401 -22.20 23.17 -33.60
N ILE A 402 -21.79 22.87 -32.36
CA ILE A 402 -21.99 23.74 -31.21
C ILE A 402 -20.71 24.56 -30.99
N VAL A 403 -20.65 25.74 -31.63
CA VAL A 403 -19.64 26.76 -31.34
C VAL A 403 -19.73 27.12 -29.85
N SER A 404 -18.75 26.65 -29.09
CA SER A 404 -18.55 26.95 -27.69
C SER A 404 -18.47 28.47 -27.50
N SER A 405 -19.56 29.09 -27.05
CA SER A 405 -19.56 30.44 -26.51
C SER A 405 -18.93 30.41 -25.11
N VAL A 406 -17.63 30.09 -25.05
CA VAL A 406 -16.82 30.34 -23.86
C VAL A 406 -16.62 31.84 -23.79
N PRO A 407 -17.02 32.52 -22.70
CA PRO A 407 -16.67 33.92 -22.52
C PRO A 407 -15.14 34.04 -22.57
N ARG A 408 -14.63 34.80 -23.54
CA ARG A 408 -13.26 35.31 -23.47
C ARG A 408 -13.28 36.39 -22.40
N HIS A 409 -12.49 36.25 -21.34
CA HIS A 409 -11.76 37.29 -20.58
C HIS A 409 -11.27 36.68 -19.25
N GLY A 410 -10.13 37.05 -18.68
CA GLY A 410 -9.11 38.03 -19.07
C GLY A 410 -8.06 38.12 -17.96
N GLY A 411 -6.78 38.13 -18.34
CA GLY A 411 -5.63 38.16 -17.43
C GLY A 411 -5.39 39.52 -16.75
N GLU A 412 -6.40 40.15 -16.16
CA GLU A 412 -6.26 41.48 -15.53
C GLU A 412 -6.38 41.50 -14.00
N ASN A 413 -6.80 40.42 -13.32
CA ASN A 413 -6.69 40.31 -11.85
C ASN A 413 -6.80 38.85 -11.35
N PRO A 414 -5.69 38.08 -11.31
CA PRO A 414 -5.70 36.73 -10.74
C PRO A 414 -5.90 36.77 -9.21
N CYS A 415 -6.44 35.67 -8.65
CA CYS A 415 -6.58 35.55 -7.20
C CYS A 415 -5.19 35.70 -6.55
N PRO A 416 -5.04 36.51 -5.50
CA PRO A 416 -3.74 36.68 -4.83
C PRO A 416 -3.25 35.41 -4.13
N ILE A 417 -4.15 34.45 -3.86
CA ILE A 417 -3.84 33.15 -3.27
C ILE A 417 -3.59 32.09 -4.36
N CYS A 418 -4.39 32.07 -5.44
CA CYS A 418 -4.37 30.97 -6.41
C CYS A 418 -3.68 31.30 -7.74
N GLY A 419 -3.40 32.56 -8.07
CA GLY A 419 -2.86 32.96 -9.38
C GLY A 419 -3.83 32.74 -10.56
N ASP A 420 -3.30 32.72 -11.79
CA ASP A 420 -4.04 32.40 -13.01
C ASP A 420 -4.09 30.88 -13.23
N GLN A 421 -5.29 30.31 -13.22
CA GLN A 421 -5.53 28.87 -13.29
C GLN A 421 -6.11 28.43 -14.64
N SER A 422 -6.11 29.30 -15.66
CA SER A 422 -6.77 29.08 -16.96
C SER A 422 -6.19 27.95 -17.84
N LYS A 423 -5.13 27.25 -17.40
CA LYS A 423 -4.37 26.28 -18.22
C LYS A 423 -4.10 24.91 -17.58
N LEU A 424 -4.71 24.58 -16.44
CA LEU A 424 -4.42 23.31 -15.75
C LEU A 424 -5.45 22.24 -16.10
N GLU A 425 -5.00 21.20 -16.79
CA GLU A 425 -5.80 20.00 -17.07
C GLU A 425 -5.63 18.97 -15.93
N GLY A 426 -6.74 18.45 -15.39
CA GLY A 426 -6.77 17.22 -14.59
C GLY A 426 -6.71 17.38 -13.06
N VAL A 427 -5.98 18.36 -12.52
CA VAL A 427 -5.90 18.62 -11.08
C VAL A 427 -5.76 20.11 -10.85
N ILE A 428 -6.65 20.70 -10.05
CA ILE A 428 -6.60 22.13 -9.78
C ILE A 428 -6.75 22.39 -8.28
N SER A 429 -5.82 23.19 -7.74
CA SER A 429 -5.81 23.63 -6.35
C SER A 429 -6.34 25.06 -6.28
N SER A 430 -7.35 25.31 -5.47
CA SER A 430 -7.92 26.65 -5.29
C SER A 430 -8.27 26.91 -3.83
N CYS A 431 -8.19 28.16 -3.38
CA CYS A 431 -8.69 28.54 -2.07
C CYS A 431 -10.21 28.38 -2.01
N LEU A 432 -10.73 28.22 -0.80
CA LEU A 432 -12.17 28.03 -0.58
C LEU A 432 -13.00 29.17 -1.20
N ASP A 433 -12.46 30.40 -1.22
CA ASP A 433 -13.12 31.54 -1.84
C ASP A 433 -13.12 31.45 -3.37
N CYS A 434 -12.07 30.97 -4.04
CA CYS A 434 -12.14 30.74 -5.49
C CYS A 434 -13.06 29.57 -5.86
N PHE A 435 -13.12 28.56 -5.02
CA PHE A 435 -13.99 27.39 -5.20
C PHE A 435 -15.47 27.74 -5.00
N LEU A 436 -15.77 28.59 -4.01
CA LEU A 436 -17.13 28.99 -3.66
C LEU A 436 -17.52 30.36 -4.20
N ALA A 437 -16.64 31.17 -4.76
CA ALA A 437 -16.97 32.48 -5.32
C ALA A 437 -16.33 32.64 -6.70
N GLY A 438 -17.13 32.44 -7.75
CA GLY A 438 -16.91 32.97 -9.11
C GLY A 438 -15.53 32.76 -9.73
N GLY A 439 -14.74 31.80 -9.26
CA GLY A 439 -13.39 31.55 -9.75
C GLY A 439 -13.38 30.76 -11.06
N ASN A 440 -12.23 30.83 -11.76
CA ASN A 440 -11.94 30.34 -13.12
C ASN A 440 -12.03 28.81 -13.34
N LEU A 441 -12.83 28.13 -12.53
CA LEU A 441 -12.69 26.69 -12.32
C LEU A 441 -13.88 25.86 -12.79
N TYR A 442 -15.10 26.41 -12.78
CA TYR A 442 -16.23 26.02 -13.63
C TYR A 442 -17.24 27.18 -13.54
N LEU A 443 -17.58 27.81 -14.68
CA LEU A 443 -18.57 28.89 -14.72
C LEU A 443 -19.98 28.30 -14.55
N PHE A 444 -20.38 28.02 -13.30
CA PHE A 444 -21.76 27.66 -12.99
C PHE A 444 -22.55 28.92 -12.66
N GLU A 445 -23.43 29.34 -13.57
CA GLU A 445 -24.24 30.54 -13.36
C GLU A 445 -25.51 30.23 -12.55
N TYR A 446 -25.74 30.99 -11.48
CA TYR A 446 -26.92 30.84 -10.61
C TYR A 446 -27.93 31.96 -10.88
N GLY A 447 -29.23 31.65 -10.77
CA GLY A 447 -30.30 32.63 -10.95
C GLY A 447 -30.45 33.12 -12.39
N VAL A 448 -30.01 32.34 -13.38
CA VAL A 448 -30.14 32.74 -14.79
C VAL A 448 -31.62 32.74 -15.20
N SER A 449 -31.97 33.61 -16.15
CA SER A 449 -33.32 33.58 -16.72
C SER A 449 -33.58 32.24 -17.43
N LYS A 450 -34.84 31.79 -17.48
CA LYS A 450 -35.21 30.57 -18.22
C LYS A 450 -34.76 30.61 -19.68
N ALA A 451 -34.77 31.79 -20.31
CA ALA A 451 -34.28 31.98 -21.67
C ALA A 451 -32.78 31.70 -21.80
N VAL A 452 -31.96 32.20 -20.86
CA VAL A 452 -30.51 31.94 -20.82
C VAL A 452 -30.23 30.47 -20.50
N PHE A 453 -30.95 29.88 -19.54
CA PHE A 453 -30.83 28.46 -19.19
C PHE A 453 -31.12 27.52 -20.37
N MET A 454 -32.11 27.87 -21.22
CA MET A 454 -32.45 27.11 -22.42
C MET A 454 -31.45 27.33 -23.58
N ALA A 455 -30.84 28.52 -23.66
CA ALA A 455 -29.90 28.86 -24.73
C ALA A 455 -28.52 28.20 -24.57
N ILE A 456 -28.15 27.78 -23.35
CA ILE A 456 -26.87 27.12 -23.08
C ILE A 456 -27.04 25.59 -23.24
N PRO A 457 -26.42 24.95 -24.25
CA PRO A 457 -26.74 23.56 -24.61
C PRO A 457 -26.06 22.50 -23.73
N ARG A 458 -25.07 22.84 -22.90
CA ARG A 458 -24.44 21.88 -21.97
C ARG A 458 -25.14 21.86 -20.62
N GLY A 459 -25.60 20.70 -20.16
CA GLY A 459 -26.15 20.57 -18.80
C GLY A 459 -25.09 20.82 -17.76
N GLY A 460 -25.44 21.35 -16.59
CA GLY A 460 -24.48 21.53 -15.48
C GLY A 460 -23.53 22.73 -15.58
N SER A 461 -23.84 23.73 -16.41
CA SER A 461 -23.11 25.03 -16.44
C SER A 461 -23.95 26.22 -15.96
N CYS A 462 -25.24 26.03 -15.66
CA CYS A 462 -26.10 27.07 -15.06
C CYS A 462 -27.34 26.46 -14.42
N THR A 463 -28.03 27.22 -13.56
CA THR A 463 -29.33 26.88 -12.96
C THR A 463 -30.22 28.12 -12.78
N THR A 464 -31.55 27.93 -12.78
CA THR A 464 -32.47 29.01 -12.42
C THR A 464 -32.54 29.27 -10.91
N ALA A 465 -32.01 28.36 -10.07
CA ALA A 465 -31.94 28.57 -8.62
C ALA A 465 -30.97 29.71 -8.27
N THR A 466 -31.39 30.63 -7.40
CA THR A 466 -30.57 31.73 -6.92
C THR A 466 -29.56 31.25 -5.87
N SER A 467 -28.34 31.77 -5.92
CA SER A 467 -27.36 31.57 -4.85
C SER A 467 -27.76 32.35 -3.60
N ASP A 468 -27.57 31.73 -2.45
CA ASP A 468 -27.57 32.37 -1.15
C ASP A 468 -26.32 33.25 -0.96
N PRO A 469 -26.34 34.15 0.05
CA PRO A 469 -25.19 34.98 0.42
C PRO A 469 -23.90 34.18 0.62
N CYS A 470 -22.76 34.80 0.29
CA CYS A 470 -21.46 34.13 0.30
C CYS A 470 -21.07 33.59 1.69
N ASP A 471 -21.39 34.31 2.75
CA ASP A 471 -21.16 33.90 4.14
C ASP A 471 -21.94 32.63 4.50
N GLU A 472 -23.19 32.51 4.05
CA GLU A 472 -24.01 31.31 4.27
C GLU A 472 -23.49 30.12 3.46
N ALA A 473 -23.10 30.35 2.20
CA ALA A 473 -22.50 29.30 1.36
C ALA A 473 -21.15 28.80 1.91
N ILE A 474 -20.29 29.71 2.37
CA ILE A 474 -19.02 29.40 3.04
C ILE A 474 -19.27 28.67 4.35
N PHE A 475 -20.27 29.10 5.13
CA PHE A 475 -20.65 28.44 6.37
C PHE A 475 -21.06 26.98 6.12
N ARG A 476 -21.93 26.71 5.15
CA ARG A 476 -22.35 25.33 4.80
C ARG A 476 -21.17 24.47 4.37
N ALA A 477 -20.31 25.01 3.50
CA ALA A 477 -19.11 24.30 3.06
C ALA A 477 -18.18 23.99 4.25
N ARG A 478 -17.88 24.98 5.10
CA ARG A 478 -17.04 24.78 6.30
C ARG A 478 -17.69 23.83 7.31
N TYR A 479 -19.01 23.89 7.48
CA TYR A 479 -19.75 23.02 8.38
C TYR A 479 -19.64 21.55 7.94
N LEU A 480 -19.89 21.28 6.66
CA LEU A 480 -19.74 19.94 6.08
C LEU A 480 -18.28 19.45 6.18
N LEU A 481 -17.31 20.32 5.90
CA LEU A 481 -15.88 19.99 5.91
C LEU A 481 -15.32 19.76 7.33
N SER A 482 -15.82 20.47 8.36
CA SER A 482 -15.29 20.43 9.73
C SER A 482 -15.82 19.27 10.59
N ARG A 483 -17.02 18.76 10.31
CA ARG A 483 -17.70 17.71 11.11
C ARG A 483 -17.40 16.27 10.66
N LYS A 484 -16.31 16.01 9.94
CA LYS A 484 -16.09 14.76 9.16
C LYS A 484 -17.28 14.45 8.21
N GLY A 485 -17.85 15.47 7.57
CA GLY A 485 -18.93 15.27 6.62
C GLY A 485 -18.42 14.62 5.33
N PHE A 486 -18.35 13.28 5.34
CA PHE A 486 -18.64 12.31 4.27
C PHE A 486 -18.39 10.91 4.84
N GLY A 487 -19.30 10.44 5.71
CA GLY A 487 -19.28 9.07 6.24
C GLY A 487 -19.57 8.01 5.16
N ASP A 488 -20.71 7.33 5.27
CA ASP A 488 -21.07 6.17 4.44
C ASP A 488 -21.81 6.49 3.13
N TYR A 489 -22.11 7.74 2.75
CA TYR A 489 -22.75 8.04 1.45
C TYR A 489 -22.64 9.49 0.91
N ASN A 490 -23.35 9.66 -0.20
CA ASN A 490 -23.11 10.38 -1.45
C ASN A 490 -24.02 11.60 -1.63
N LEU A 491 -23.52 12.72 -2.15
CA LEU A 491 -24.30 13.96 -2.29
C LEU A 491 -25.42 13.89 -3.35
N LEU A 492 -25.41 12.82 -4.18
CA LEU A 492 -26.53 11.87 -4.41
C LEU A 492 -26.19 10.77 -5.45
N ASN A 493 -25.16 10.91 -6.28
CA ASN A 493 -24.35 9.80 -6.88
C ASN A 493 -23.13 10.30 -7.72
N ASN A 494 -22.21 11.04 -7.08
CA ASN A 494 -20.85 11.39 -7.53
C ASN A 494 -20.66 12.42 -8.66
N ASN A 495 -20.97 13.70 -8.41
CA ASN A 495 -20.23 14.80 -9.05
C ASN A 495 -20.00 16.01 -8.10
N CYS A 496 -19.01 16.85 -8.42
CA CYS A 496 -18.70 18.08 -7.67
C CYS A 496 -19.76 19.18 -7.82
N GLU A 497 -20.61 19.08 -8.85
CA GLU A 497 -21.67 20.04 -9.13
C GLU A 497 -22.75 20.03 -8.04
N ASP A 498 -23.18 18.84 -7.60
CA ASP A 498 -24.21 18.72 -6.56
C ASP A 498 -23.74 19.33 -5.23
N PHE A 499 -22.45 19.17 -4.89
CA PHE A 499 -21.86 19.79 -3.71
C PHE A 499 -21.88 21.32 -3.82
N ALA A 500 -21.45 21.84 -4.97
CA ALA A 500 -21.41 23.28 -5.22
C ALA A 500 -22.84 23.87 -5.21
N ILE A 501 -23.80 23.20 -5.84
CA ILE A 501 -25.21 23.58 -5.86
C ILE A 501 -25.80 23.60 -4.45
N TYR A 502 -25.58 22.57 -3.62
CA TYR A 502 -26.10 22.55 -2.25
C TYR A 502 -25.46 23.66 -1.40
N CYS A 503 -24.13 23.82 -1.44
CA CYS A 503 -23.48 24.88 -0.69
C CYS A 503 -24.02 26.26 -1.08
N LYS A 504 -24.25 26.48 -2.37
CA LYS A 504 -24.73 27.75 -2.92
C LYS A 504 -26.20 28.03 -2.71
N THR A 505 -27.06 27.03 -2.76
CA THR A 505 -28.53 27.24 -2.79
C THR A 505 -29.23 26.71 -1.54
N GLY A 506 -28.57 25.83 -0.77
CA GLY A 506 -29.17 25.06 0.31
C GLY A 506 -30.18 24.01 -0.15
N LEU A 507 -30.38 23.84 -1.47
CA LEU A 507 -31.37 22.94 -2.05
C LEU A 507 -30.81 21.53 -2.21
N ILE A 508 -31.61 20.53 -1.83
CA ILE A 508 -31.38 19.12 -2.11
C ILE A 508 -32.60 18.49 -2.77
N VAL A 509 -32.38 17.54 -3.66
CA VAL A 509 -33.43 16.79 -4.35
C VAL A 509 -33.74 15.51 -3.55
N LEU A 510 -34.99 15.33 -3.14
CA LEU A 510 -35.37 14.23 -2.24
C LEU A 510 -35.64 12.88 -2.94
N SER A 511 -35.59 12.79 -4.27
CA SER A 511 -35.88 11.55 -5.02
C SER A 511 -34.63 10.92 -5.70
N LYS A 512 -34.42 9.60 -5.52
CA LYS A 512 -33.27 8.85 -6.09
C LYS A 512 -33.24 8.76 -7.63
N LEU A 513 -34.30 9.16 -8.33
CA LEU A 513 -34.33 9.16 -9.80
C LEU A 513 -33.72 10.43 -10.42
N GLY A 514 -33.53 11.48 -9.62
CA GLY A 514 -32.94 12.73 -10.05
C GLY A 514 -31.42 12.71 -9.94
N SER A 515 -30.73 12.83 -11.07
CA SER A 515 -29.29 13.08 -11.12
C SER A 515 -29.01 14.57 -11.33
N SER A 516 -27.76 15.01 -11.29
CA SER A 516 -27.34 16.40 -11.58
C SER A 516 -27.64 16.85 -13.01
N GLY A 517 -27.45 18.15 -13.30
CA GLY A 517 -27.78 18.79 -14.58
C GLY A 517 -27.14 18.14 -15.82
N GLN A 518 -25.89 17.65 -15.71
CA GLN A 518 -25.20 16.90 -16.79
C GLN A 518 -25.88 15.56 -17.08
N ALA A 519 -26.09 14.74 -16.04
CA ALA A 519 -26.68 13.40 -16.17
C ALA A 519 -28.14 13.45 -16.64
N ASN A 520 -28.89 14.49 -16.27
CA ASN A 520 -30.25 14.73 -16.78
C ASN A 520 -30.24 15.24 -18.22
N SER A 521 -29.25 16.04 -18.62
CA SER A 521 -29.11 16.47 -20.02
C SER A 521 -28.76 15.30 -20.94
N VAL A 522 -27.99 14.32 -20.47
CA VAL A 522 -27.74 13.06 -21.19
C VAL A 522 -29.01 12.20 -21.28
N LYS A 523 -29.83 12.13 -20.22
CA LYS A 523 -31.14 11.44 -20.25
C LYS A 523 -32.11 12.12 -21.22
N ALA A 524 -32.18 13.45 -21.20
CA ALA A 524 -33.00 14.25 -22.11
C ALA A 524 -32.51 14.14 -23.57
N ALA A 525 -31.20 14.08 -23.81
CA ALA A 525 -30.62 13.83 -25.13
C ALA A 525 -30.93 12.40 -25.62
N ARG A 526 -30.91 11.40 -24.73
CA ARG A 526 -31.31 10.01 -25.05
C ARG A 526 -32.77 9.88 -25.46
N SER A 527 -33.69 10.67 -24.91
CA SER A 527 -35.10 10.68 -25.37
C SER A 527 -35.26 11.17 -26.81
N VAL A 528 -34.39 12.07 -27.29
CA VAL A 528 -34.36 12.51 -28.69
C VAL A 528 -33.99 11.37 -29.64
N PHE A 529 -33.05 10.50 -29.23
CA PHE A 529 -32.62 9.33 -30.00
C PHE A 529 -33.57 8.12 -29.90
N SER A 530 -34.32 8.00 -28.81
CA SER A 530 -35.30 6.91 -28.66
C SER A 530 -36.45 7.04 -29.66
N TRP A 531 -36.91 8.27 -29.92
CA TRP A 531 -37.98 8.53 -30.89
C TRP A 531 -37.60 8.24 -32.35
N SER A 532 -36.30 8.19 -32.67
CA SER A 532 -35.81 7.83 -34.00
C SER A 532 -35.93 6.33 -34.31
N ILE A 533 -36.03 5.47 -33.29
CA ILE A 533 -36.04 4.00 -33.46
C ILE A 533 -37.41 3.38 -33.13
N THR A 534 -38.17 3.93 -32.17
CA THR A 534 -39.51 3.40 -31.81
C THR A 534 -40.69 4.13 -32.46
N GLY A 535 -40.46 5.25 -33.16
CA GLY A 535 -41.49 5.98 -33.91
C GLY A 535 -42.05 5.24 -35.14
N VAL A 536 -41.48 4.09 -35.52
CA VAL A 536 -42.01 3.24 -36.61
C VAL A 536 -43.05 2.22 -36.10
N VAL A 537 -43.14 1.96 -34.79
CA VAL A 537 -43.91 0.79 -34.29
C VAL A 537 -45.10 1.14 -33.37
N LYS A 538 -45.30 2.41 -32.97
CA LYS A 538 -46.40 2.81 -32.05
C LYS A 538 -47.46 3.77 -32.60
N SER A 539 -47.54 3.94 -33.91
CA SER A 539 -48.59 4.73 -34.57
C SER A 539 -49.31 3.91 -35.65
N VAL A 540 -49.93 2.80 -35.22
CA VAL A 540 -50.99 2.12 -35.98
C VAL A 540 -52.30 2.21 -35.18
N SER A 541 -52.77 3.42 -34.89
CA SER A 541 -54.18 3.64 -34.49
C SER A 541 -54.60 5.12 -34.42
N VAL A 542 -54.21 6.01 -35.34
CA VAL A 542 -54.97 7.28 -35.54
C VAL A 542 -54.94 7.68 -37.01
N GLY A 543 -56.12 8.12 -37.48
CA GLY A 543 -56.54 8.44 -38.84
C GLY A 543 -55.56 9.12 -39.80
N SER A 544 -55.68 8.67 -41.05
CA SER A 544 -55.13 9.22 -42.28
C SER A 544 -55.38 10.72 -42.45
N ALA A 545 -54.29 11.51 -42.42
CA ALA A 545 -54.13 12.77 -43.16
C ALA A 545 -52.73 13.41 -43.00
N ALA A 546 -51.89 12.94 -42.06
CA ALA A 546 -50.55 13.51 -41.83
C ALA A 546 -49.39 12.72 -42.48
N LYS A 547 -49.66 11.90 -43.51
CA LYS A 547 -48.64 11.05 -44.17
C LYS A 547 -47.78 11.77 -45.23
N TYR A 548 -48.12 13.00 -45.61
CA TYR A 548 -47.46 13.70 -46.73
C TYR A 548 -46.51 14.84 -46.34
N VAL A 549 -46.27 15.12 -45.05
CA VAL A 549 -45.31 16.15 -44.62
C VAL A 549 -43.97 15.57 -44.16
N LEU A 550 -43.86 14.25 -43.94
CA LEU A 550 -42.64 13.62 -43.43
C LEU A 550 -41.67 13.05 -44.49
N SER A 551 -41.96 13.18 -45.80
CA SER A 551 -41.10 12.64 -46.87
C SER A 551 -40.26 13.68 -47.63
N GLY A 552 -40.36 14.96 -47.28
CA GLY A 552 -39.49 16.02 -47.82
C GLY A 552 -38.39 16.42 -46.82
N PHE A 553 -37.34 17.12 -47.29
CA PHE A 553 -36.29 17.71 -46.44
C PHE A 553 -36.83 18.50 -45.22
N GLY A 554 -38.06 19.01 -45.27
CA GLY A 554 -38.75 19.65 -44.14
C GLY A 554 -39.18 18.70 -43.00
N GLY A 555 -39.38 17.40 -43.27
CA GLY A 555 -39.73 16.39 -42.26
C GLY A 555 -38.59 16.06 -41.30
N VAL A 556 -37.34 16.14 -41.78
CA VAL A 556 -36.13 16.01 -40.94
C VAL A 556 -35.97 17.25 -40.05
N GLY A 557 -36.25 18.44 -40.58
CA GLY A 557 -36.26 19.70 -39.81
C GLY A 557 -37.35 19.74 -38.73
N ALA A 558 -38.56 19.25 -39.03
CA ALA A 558 -39.65 19.18 -38.06
C ALA A 558 -39.38 18.15 -36.93
N MET A 559 -38.79 16.99 -37.26
CA MET A 559 -38.38 15.98 -36.27
C MET A 559 -37.23 16.49 -35.37
N ALA A 560 -36.29 17.24 -35.93
CA ALA A 560 -35.23 17.90 -35.15
C ALA A 560 -35.79 18.99 -34.23
N LEU A 561 -36.78 19.77 -34.67
CA LEU A 561 -37.42 20.81 -33.86
C LEU A 561 -38.24 20.23 -32.71
N VAL A 562 -39.03 19.16 -32.95
CA VAL A 562 -39.78 18.46 -31.89
C VAL A 562 -38.83 17.83 -30.87
N GLY A 563 -37.77 17.17 -31.33
CA GLY A 563 -36.73 16.61 -30.45
C GLY A 563 -36.02 17.69 -29.63
N TYR A 564 -35.75 18.87 -30.20
CA TYR A 564 -35.16 20.00 -29.48
C TYR A 564 -36.13 20.61 -28.46
N CYS A 565 -37.42 20.73 -28.79
CA CYS A 565 -38.45 21.17 -27.85
C CYS A 565 -38.57 20.21 -26.65
N ASP A 566 -38.63 18.89 -26.89
CA ASP A 566 -38.67 17.88 -25.83
C ASP A 566 -37.39 17.89 -24.99
N TYR A 567 -36.24 18.12 -25.62
CA TYR A 567 -34.98 18.32 -24.91
C TYR A 567 -35.02 19.56 -24.00
N CYS A 568 -35.49 20.71 -24.50
CA CYS A 568 -35.61 21.95 -23.72
C CYS A 568 -36.59 21.80 -22.55
N VAL A 569 -37.75 21.17 -22.77
CA VAL A 569 -38.76 20.91 -21.74
C VAL A 569 -38.22 19.93 -20.69
N GLY A 570 -37.60 18.84 -21.13
CA GLY A 570 -36.95 17.88 -20.23
C GLY A 570 -35.88 18.58 -19.37
N ARG A 571 -34.99 19.35 -20.00
CA ARG A 571 -33.92 20.09 -19.32
C ARG A 571 -34.46 21.07 -18.27
N LEU A 572 -35.51 21.81 -18.59
CA LEU A 572 -36.14 22.74 -17.64
C LEU A 572 -36.82 22.03 -16.48
N ASN A 573 -37.52 20.92 -16.73
CA ASN A 573 -38.17 20.12 -15.68
C ASN A 573 -37.17 19.45 -14.73
N PHE A 574 -35.93 19.29 -15.17
CA PHE A 574 -34.85 18.70 -14.38
C PHE A 574 -33.94 19.73 -13.70
N ASP A 575 -34.16 21.03 -13.91
CA ASP A 575 -33.43 22.10 -13.23
C ASP A 575 -33.81 22.18 -11.74
N ILE A 576 -32.82 22.31 -10.86
CA ILE A 576 -33.06 22.32 -9.41
C ILE A 576 -33.89 23.52 -8.95
N GLY A 577 -33.83 24.65 -9.67
CA GLY A 577 -34.66 25.82 -9.40
C GLY A 577 -36.13 25.67 -9.81
N VAL A 578 -36.48 24.63 -10.55
CA VAL A 578 -37.84 24.38 -11.07
C VAL A 578 -38.50 23.16 -10.43
N ARG A 579 -37.70 22.18 -9.99
CA ARG A 579 -38.18 20.91 -9.46
C ARG A 579 -39.00 21.07 -8.18
N SER A 580 -40.15 20.42 -8.15
CA SER A 580 -41.04 20.40 -6.97
C SER A 580 -40.52 19.53 -5.82
N ASP A 581 -39.58 18.63 -6.08
CA ASP A 581 -38.96 17.74 -5.10
C ASP A 581 -37.59 18.24 -4.60
N ALA A 582 -37.19 19.45 -4.99
CA ALA A 582 -36.07 20.16 -4.40
C ALA A 582 -36.54 20.91 -3.14
N THR A 583 -35.85 20.72 -2.02
CA THR A 583 -36.20 21.33 -0.73
C THR A 583 -34.96 21.96 -0.10
N LYS A 584 -35.13 23.12 0.55
CA LYS A 584 -34.05 23.80 1.25
C LYS A 584 -33.88 23.16 2.63
N ILE A 585 -32.68 22.68 2.94
CA ILE A 585 -32.39 21.96 4.19
C ILE A 585 -31.19 22.61 4.89
N PRO A 586 -31.34 23.04 6.17
CA PRO A 586 -30.22 23.51 6.97
C PRO A 586 -29.11 22.46 7.05
N VAL A 587 -27.85 22.91 7.01
CA VAL A 587 -26.70 22.01 6.94
C VAL A 587 -26.54 21.15 8.20
N GLU A 588 -27.03 21.65 9.33
CA GLU A 588 -27.07 20.98 10.62
C GLU A 588 -28.01 19.77 10.63
N GLU A 589 -29.10 19.84 9.86
CA GLU A 589 -30.15 18.83 9.80
C GLU A 589 -29.93 17.83 8.65
N LEU A 590 -29.05 18.17 7.71
CA LEU A 590 -28.82 17.42 6.48
C LEU A 590 -28.49 15.94 6.72
N VAL A 591 -27.62 15.64 7.69
CA VAL A 591 -27.21 14.25 8.00
C VAL A 591 -28.39 13.42 8.50
N ALA A 592 -29.25 14.00 9.34
CA ALA A 592 -30.43 13.31 9.88
C ALA A 592 -31.45 13.04 8.76
N VAL A 593 -31.68 14.01 7.88
CA VAL A 593 -32.61 13.85 6.74
C VAL A 593 -32.11 12.79 5.76
N LEU A 594 -30.81 12.79 5.42
CA LEU A 594 -30.22 11.79 4.52
C LEU A 594 -30.31 10.37 5.09
N ALA A 595 -30.06 10.20 6.39
CA ALA A 595 -30.20 8.89 7.06
C ALA A 595 -31.64 8.36 7.03
N ILE A 596 -32.64 9.25 7.20
CA ILE A 596 -34.07 8.89 7.10
C ILE A 596 -34.43 8.46 5.66
N MET A 597 -33.86 9.12 4.65
CA MET A 597 -34.07 8.78 3.25
C MET A 597 -33.50 7.41 2.86
N GLU A 598 -32.34 7.04 3.42
CA GLU A 598 -31.73 5.73 3.20
C GLU A 598 -32.51 4.61 3.92
N GLY A 599 -32.85 4.80 5.20
CA GLY A 599 -33.60 3.79 5.98
C GLY A 599 -35.02 3.52 5.47
N SER A 600 -35.68 4.51 4.85
CA SER A 600 -37.00 4.35 4.25
C SER A 600 -36.99 3.50 2.96
N GLN A 601 -35.83 3.30 2.34
CA GLN A 601 -35.68 2.55 1.09
C GLN A 601 -35.36 1.06 1.30
N ASP A 602 -34.61 0.70 2.33
CA ASP A 602 -34.36 -0.72 2.66
C ASP A 602 -35.68 -1.45 2.98
N ASN A 603 -36.63 -0.75 3.61
CA ASN A 603 -37.98 -1.25 3.84
C ASN A 603 -38.83 -1.41 2.57
N LYS A 604 -38.59 -0.62 1.51
CA LYS A 604 -39.30 -0.75 0.22
C LYS A 604 -38.73 -1.84 -0.69
N ASN A 605 -37.43 -2.13 -0.59
CA ASN A 605 -36.81 -3.22 -1.36
C ASN A 605 -37.12 -4.60 -0.77
N ASN A 606 -37.27 -4.72 0.55
CA ASN A 606 -37.70 -5.97 1.19
C ASN A 606 -39.17 -6.35 0.86
N ASN A 607 -40.04 -5.37 0.60
CA ASN A 607 -41.45 -5.62 0.24
C ASN A 607 -41.68 -5.91 -1.26
N LYS A 608 -40.63 -6.09 -2.07
CA LYS A 608 -40.73 -6.51 -3.49
C LYS A 608 -40.29 -7.94 -3.77
N CYS A 609 -39.88 -8.69 -2.73
CA CYS A 609 -39.50 -10.11 -2.81
C CYS A 609 -40.47 -11.05 -2.07
N SER A 610 -41.71 -10.61 -1.83
CA SER A 610 -42.81 -11.46 -1.33
C SER A 610 -43.88 -11.65 -2.39
#